data_AF-F0YS49-F1
#
_entry.id   AF-F0YS49-F1
#
_cell.length_a   1.000
_cell.length_b   1.000
_cell.length_c   1.000
_cell.angle_alpha   90.00
_cell.angle_beta   90.00
_cell.angle_gamma   90.00
#
_symmetry.space_group_name_H-M   'P 1'
#
loop_
_entity.id
_entity.type
_entity.pdbx_description
1 polymer ?
#
loop_
_entity_poly.entity_id
_entity_poly.type
_entity_poly.pdbx_seq_one_letter_code
_entity_poly.pdbx_strand_id
1 'polypeptide(L)'
;MFGDTIEVRKQRLSDRAYALGERREKERQANVDECFRRQRRLACDDVRSRDSQAVLEMVAESRKDQILEKQQRLEVEAKDEEDYVVKWRAQLEAADKVEADKIAFQISRQFAVKDVLDEQVKDLRRRKEACQEKRMDDAKRELEEWKVAMDAEKKAVADAREDARRRGADVAGFNNVFDRRRAKVKAETMAHDLTLLDYALRCEKADDAKDEAKVAHEKEMALRYKSYLDGFEKVKEVDEARVNADRLVIENRIWEAKDKEQRDQIEARLYLMAQVDLGRKQQMADKAQAAIEERAAYGAEIQAIRDQQEAANRDEDRKRDLRLRAARANQAGVRQLMVSNAKARAEAKQAEYLEARLMDKVEMAHAKSVANEGGIVNTHHPLQSTKWYT
;
A
#
# COMPACT_ATOMS: atom_id res chain seq x y z
N MET A 1 60.98 -95.41 27.28
CA MET A 1 60.26 -94.19 26.87
C MET A 1 60.36 -94.08 25.36
N PHE A 2 59.46 -94.73 24.64
CA PHE A 2 59.54 -94.82 23.19
C PHE A 2 59.15 -93.48 22.59
N GLY A 3 60.15 -92.75 22.11
CA GLY A 3 59.94 -91.54 21.34
C GLY A 3 59.11 -91.88 20.11
N ASP A 4 58.07 -91.08 19.84
CA ASP A 4 57.28 -91.17 18.62
C ASP A 4 58.22 -91.39 17.45
N THR A 5 58.02 -92.48 16.72
CA THR A 5 58.74 -92.76 15.48
C THR A 5 58.55 -91.58 14.53
N ILE A 6 59.55 -91.32 13.69
CA ILE A 6 59.53 -90.18 12.75
C ILE A 6 58.24 -90.20 11.90
N GLU A 7 57.70 -91.38 11.59
CA GLU A 7 56.46 -91.54 10.84
C GLU A 7 55.20 -91.09 11.61
N VAL A 8 55.07 -91.44 12.89
CA VAL A 8 53.93 -91.01 13.72
C VAL A 8 53.94 -89.48 13.90
N ARG A 9 55.13 -88.89 14.06
CA ARG A 9 55.27 -87.42 14.09
C ARG A 9 54.90 -86.77 12.77
N LYS A 10 55.27 -87.37 11.63
CA LYS A 10 54.88 -86.90 10.29
C LYS A 10 53.36 -86.99 10.07
N GLN A 11 52.72 -88.08 10.49
CA GLN A 11 51.27 -88.24 10.40
C GLN A 11 50.52 -87.19 11.25
N ARG A 12 50.90 -86.99 12.52
CA ARG A 12 50.30 -85.94 13.36
C ARG A 12 50.48 -84.52 12.78
N LEU A 13 51.64 -84.24 12.17
CA LEU A 13 51.89 -82.98 11.48
C LEU A 13 51.00 -82.84 10.23
N SER A 14 50.83 -83.93 9.47
CA SER A 14 49.92 -83.99 8.32
C SER A 14 48.47 -83.75 8.73
N ASP A 15 47.96 -84.43 9.74
CA ASP A 15 46.58 -84.28 10.22
C ASP A 15 46.32 -82.87 10.73
N ARG A 16 47.27 -82.29 11.46
CA ARG A 16 47.19 -80.89 11.92
C ARG A 16 47.20 -79.91 10.74
N ALA A 17 47.97 -80.20 9.68
CA ALA A 17 47.97 -79.39 8.46
C ALA A 17 46.65 -79.50 7.69
N TYR A 18 46.07 -80.70 7.58
CA TYR A 18 44.74 -80.90 6.98
C TYR A 18 43.64 -80.17 7.77
N ALA A 19 43.61 -80.31 9.10
CA ALA A 19 42.64 -79.61 9.95
C ALA A 19 42.77 -78.07 9.85
N LEU A 20 44.01 -77.56 9.76
CA LEU A 20 44.25 -76.14 9.52
C LEU A 20 43.78 -75.72 8.12
N GLY A 21 43.98 -76.58 7.11
CA GLY A 21 43.46 -76.40 5.75
C GLY A 21 41.94 -76.31 5.72
N GLU A 22 41.24 -77.26 6.35
CA GLU A 22 39.77 -77.25 6.46
C GLU A 22 39.25 -76.03 7.20
N ARG A 23 39.94 -75.61 8.28
CA ARG A 23 39.55 -74.41 9.00
C ARG A 23 39.70 -73.15 8.13
N ARG A 24 40.82 -73.01 7.42
CA ARG A 24 41.05 -71.91 6.48
C ARG A 24 40.03 -71.92 5.34
N GLU A 25 39.67 -73.11 4.85
CA GLU A 25 38.65 -73.29 3.83
C GLU A 25 37.28 -72.83 4.32
N LYS A 26 36.88 -73.22 5.53
CA LYS A 26 35.63 -72.76 6.16
C LYS A 26 35.62 -71.24 6.40
N GLU A 27 36.72 -70.68 6.90
CA GLU A 27 36.87 -69.23 7.08
C GLU A 27 36.78 -68.49 5.74
N ARG A 28 37.40 -69.04 4.68
CA ARG A 28 37.31 -68.50 3.32
C ARG A 28 35.87 -68.54 2.80
N GLN A 29 35.19 -69.68 2.94
CA GLN A 29 33.79 -69.84 2.52
C GLN A 29 32.87 -68.87 3.26
N ALA A 30 33.00 -68.76 4.58
CA ALA A 30 32.21 -67.83 5.39
C ALA A 30 32.41 -66.36 4.96
N ASN A 31 33.65 -65.96 4.69
CA ASN A 31 33.97 -64.62 4.19
C ASN A 31 33.37 -64.39 2.79
N VAL A 32 33.48 -65.37 1.89
CA VAL A 32 32.88 -65.31 0.55
C VAL A 32 31.35 -65.18 0.63
N ASP A 33 30.70 -65.96 1.50
CA ASP A 33 29.25 -65.90 1.73
C ASP A 33 28.81 -64.55 2.33
N GLU A 34 29.61 -63.96 3.21
CA GLU A 34 29.36 -62.61 3.74
C GLU A 34 29.51 -61.55 2.64
N CYS A 35 30.56 -61.63 1.82
CA CYS A 35 30.76 -60.74 0.69
C CYS A 35 29.59 -60.80 -0.31
N PHE A 36 29.14 -62.00 -0.67
CA PHE A 36 27.99 -62.18 -1.55
C PHE A 36 26.70 -61.65 -0.93
N ARG A 37 26.45 -61.90 0.36
CA ARG A 37 25.30 -61.31 1.07
C ARG A 37 25.35 -59.78 1.06
N ARG A 38 26.51 -59.19 1.32
CA ARG A 38 26.69 -57.72 1.27
C ARG A 38 26.46 -57.17 -0.14
N GLN A 39 27.04 -57.78 -1.15
CA GLN A 39 26.87 -57.37 -2.55
C GLN A 39 25.40 -57.46 -2.96
N ARG A 40 24.74 -58.56 -2.61
CA ARG A 40 23.32 -58.76 -2.89
C ARG A 40 22.44 -57.73 -2.19
N ARG A 41 22.68 -57.45 -0.90
CA ARG A 41 21.98 -56.40 -0.15
C ARG A 41 22.08 -55.03 -0.83
N LEU A 42 23.28 -54.67 -1.29
CA LEU A 42 23.51 -53.40 -1.99
C LEU A 42 22.83 -53.36 -3.36
N ALA A 43 22.75 -54.50 -4.05
CA ALA A 43 22.11 -54.61 -5.36
C ALA A 43 20.57 -54.68 -5.29
N CYS A 44 20.00 -55.26 -4.22
CA CYS A 44 18.56 -55.50 -4.10
C CYS A 44 17.80 -54.22 -3.68
N ASP A 45 16.87 -53.76 -4.53
CA ASP A 45 16.05 -52.57 -4.26
C ASP A 45 15.08 -52.77 -3.08
N ASP A 46 14.50 -53.96 -2.92
CA ASP A 46 13.55 -54.23 -1.85
C ASP A 46 14.22 -54.17 -0.46
N VAL A 47 15.45 -54.66 -0.36
CA VAL A 47 16.24 -54.54 0.87
C VAL A 47 16.58 -53.07 1.15
N ARG A 48 17.01 -52.32 0.14
CA ARG A 48 17.25 -50.87 0.26
C ARG A 48 16.00 -50.10 0.68
N SER A 49 14.83 -50.48 0.17
CA SER A 49 13.56 -49.87 0.52
C SER A 49 13.20 -50.13 1.99
N ARG A 50 13.40 -51.37 2.48
CA ARG A 50 13.18 -51.72 3.89
C ARG A 50 14.18 -51.04 4.82
N ASP A 51 15.44 -50.91 4.41
CA ASP A 51 16.45 -50.15 5.15
C ASP A 51 16.10 -48.66 5.24
N SER A 52 15.59 -48.08 4.14
CA SER A 52 15.09 -46.69 4.13
C SER A 52 13.92 -46.50 5.08
N GLN A 53 12.97 -47.45 5.13
CA GLN A 53 11.87 -47.43 6.09
C GLN A 53 12.38 -47.45 7.54
N ALA A 54 13.35 -48.32 7.86
CA ALA A 54 13.95 -48.38 9.19
C ALA A 54 14.67 -47.06 9.55
N VAL A 55 15.33 -46.41 8.57
CA VAL A 55 15.92 -45.07 8.76
C VAL A 55 14.83 -44.04 9.07
N LEU A 56 13.71 -44.05 8.35
CA LEU A 56 12.60 -43.14 8.60
C LEU A 56 11.98 -43.35 9.98
N GLU A 57 11.84 -44.60 10.43
CA GLU A 57 11.38 -44.94 11.78
C GLU A 57 12.31 -44.36 12.84
N MET A 58 13.63 -44.58 12.70
CA MET A 58 14.63 -44.00 13.60
C MET A 58 14.57 -42.47 13.62
N VAL A 59 14.42 -41.83 12.45
CA VAL A 59 14.30 -40.36 12.36
C VAL A 59 13.01 -39.87 13.01
N ALA A 60 11.90 -40.59 12.84
CA ALA A 60 10.62 -40.24 13.45
C ALA A 60 10.69 -40.34 14.98
N GLU A 61 11.36 -41.37 15.52
CA GLU A 61 11.63 -41.49 16.96
C GLU A 61 12.51 -40.33 17.46
N SER A 62 13.64 -40.06 16.80
CA SER A 62 14.50 -38.93 17.16
C SER A 62 13.76 -37.59 17.09
N ARG A 63 12.84 -37.41 16.14
CA ARG A 63 12.03 -36.20 16.04
C ARG A 63 11.03 -36.07 17.20
N LYS A 64 10.46 -37.17 17.69
CA LYS A 64 9.60 -37.14 18.89
C LYS A 64 10.41 -36.65 20.09
N ASP A 65 11.62 -37.16 20.27
CA ASP A 65 12.51 -36.73 21.36
C ASP A 65 12.85 -35.24 21.24
N GLN A 66 13.15 -34.74 20.04
CA GLN A 66 13.39 -33.32 19.80
C GLN A 66 12.18 -32.43 20.14
N ILE A 67 10.96 -32.89 19.83
CA ILE A 67 9.73 -32.15 20.14
C ILE A 67 9.53 -32.10 21.65
N LEU A 68 9.73 -33.23 22.35
CA LEU A 68 9.64 -33.29 23.81
C LEU A 68 10.68 -32.38 24.47
N GLU A 69 11.92 -32.39 23.99
CA GLU A 69 12.98 -31.51 24.49
C GLU A 69 12.61 -30.03 24.26
N LYS A 70 12.06 -29.69 23.09
CA LYS A 70 11.61 -28.32 22.80
C LYS A 70 10.46 -27.90 23.72
N GLN A 71 9.49 -28.77 23.98
CA GLN A 71 8.40 -28.49 24.91
C GLN A 71 8.93 -28.21 26.32
N GLN A 72 9.85 -29.05 26.81
CA GLN A 72 10.50 -28.83 28.11
C GLN A 72 11.26 -27.50 28.16
N ARG A 73 11.96 -27.11 27.08
CA ARG A 73 12.64 -25.81 27.00
C ARG A 73 11.65 -24.64 27.05
N LEU A 74 10.55 -24.71 26.31
CA LEU A 74 9.52 -23.66 26.32
C LEU A 74 8.86 -23.52 27.70
N GLU A 75 8.64 -24.63 28.42
CA GLU A 75 8.12 -24.59 29.79
C GLU A 75 9.10 -23.92 30.78
N VAL A 76 10.41 -24.09 30.57
CA VAL A 76 11.44 -23.40 31.36
C VAL A 76 11.48 -21.92 31.00
N GLU A 77 11.52 -21.58 29.71
CA GLU A 77 11.52 -20.19 29.23
C GLU A 77 10.28 -19.42 29.72
N ALA A 78 9.09 -20.03 29.70
CA ALA A 78 7.87 -19.41 30.21
C ALA A 78 7.96 -19.07 31.71
N LYS A 79 8.55 -19.96 32.53
CA LYS A 79 8.79 -19.69 33.95
C LYS A 79 9.80 -18.58 34.16
N ASP A 80 10.88 -18.57 33.37
CA ASP A 80 11.89 -17.51 33.42
C ASP A 80 11.30 -16.14 33.03
N GLU A 81 10.41 -16.09 32.05
CA GLU A 81 9.66 -14.89 31.66
C GLU A 81 8.71 -14.42 32.77
N GLU A 82 7.95 -15.32 33.39
CA GLU A 82 7.09 -15.00 34.54
C GLU A 82 7.91 -14.39 35.69
N ASP A 83 9.04 -15.02 36.04
CA ASP A 83 9.97 -14.53 37.06
C ASP A 83 10.55 -13.16 36.70
N TYR A 84 10.86 -12.94 35.43
CA TYR A 84 11.35 -11.65 34.93
C TYR A 84 10.27 -10.57 35.07
N VAL A 85 9.03 -10.84 34.66
CA VAL A 85 7.91 -9.88 34.77
C VAL A 85 7.66 -9.50 36.23
N VAL A 86 7.69 -10.47 37.15
CA VAL A 86 7.55 -10.20 38.58
C VAL A 86 8.66 -9.26 39.08
N LYS A 87 9.92 -9.55 38.74
CA LYS A 87 11.06 -8.70 39.11
C LYS A 87 10.95 -7.29 38.50
N TRP A 88 10.53 -7.20 37.24
CA TRP A 88 10.38 -5.93 36.54
C TRP A 88 9.28 -5.06 37.15
N ARG A 89 8.12 -5.65 37.48
CA ARG A 89 7.04 -4.95 38.20
C ARG A 89 7.50 -4.42 39.55
N ALA A 90 8.25 -5.22 40.32
CA ALA A 90 8.81 -4.78 41.59
C ALA A 90 9.77 -3.58 41.43
N GLN A 91 10.55 -3.55 40.34
CA GLN A 91 11.42 -2.40 40.02
C GLN A 91 10.62 -1.15 39.64
N LEU A 92 9.54 -1.28 38.86
CA LEU A 92 8.65 -0.17 38.53
C LEU A 92 7.99 0.41 39.78
N GLU A 93 7.45 -0.43 40.66
CA GLU A 93 6.88 0.01 41.93
C GLU A 93 7.91 0.74 42.80
N ALA A 94 9.17 0.29 42.79
CA ALA A 94 10.26 0.98 43.50
C ALA A 94 10.57 2.35 42.87
N ALA A 95 10.57 2.45 41.54
CA ALA A 95 10.77 3.72 40.84
C ALA A 95 9.63 4.71 41.08
N ASP A 96 8.38 4.25 41.06
CA ASP A 96 7.19 5.05 41.34
C ASP A 96 7.23 5.61 42.76
N LYS A 97 7.67 4.82 43.75
CA LYS A 97 7.90 5.30 45.13
C LYS A 97 8.94 6.41 45.17
N VAL A 98 10.06 6.26 44.47
CA VAL A 98 11.10 7.28 44.42
C VAL A 98 10.60 8.58 43.77
N GLU A 99 9.82 8.50 42.69
CA GLU A 99 9.22 9.70 42.08
C GLU A 99 8.16 10.34 42.97
N ALA A 100 7.32 9.54 43.64
CA ALA A 100 6.35 10.03 44.62
C ALA A 100 7.07 10.78 45.76
N ASP A 101 8.18 10.25 46.27
CA ASP A 101 9.00 10.90 47.30
C ASP A 101 9.62 12.21 46.80
N LYS A 102 10.09 12.27 45.54
CA LYS A 102 10.60 13.51 44.92
C LYS A 102 9.51 14.57 44.79
N ILE A 103 8.31 14.19 44.34
CA ILE A 103 7.17 15.11 44.22
C ILE A 103 6.78 15.63 45.61
N ALA A 104 6.67 14.74 46.60
CA ALA A 104 6.37 15.13 47.97
C ALA A 104 7.43 16.10 48.53
N PHE A 105 8.71 15.86 48.25
CA PHE A 105 9.80 16.76 48.63
C PHE A 105 9.74 18.12 47.90
N GLN A 106 9.37 18.15 46.62
CA GLN A 106 9.19 19.40 45.88
C GLN A 106 8.04 20.22 46.43
N ILE A 107 6.90 19.57 46.72
CA ILE A 107 5.72 20.21 47.32
C ILE A 107 6.08 20.81 48.68
N SER A 108 6.75 20.06 49.56
CA SER A 108 7.17 20.59 50.87
C SER A 108 8.11 21.79 50.74
N ARG A 109 9.04 21.75 49.78
CA ARG A 109 9.91 22.89 49.48
C ARG A 109 9.15 24.11 48.94
N GLN A 110 8.15 23.91 48.08
CA GLN A 110 7.32 25.01 47.58
C GLN A 110 6.54 25.69 48.71
N PHE A 111 5.96 24.91 49.63
CA PHE A 111 5.31 25.47 50.82
C PHE A 111 6.30 26.26 51.69
N ALA A 112 7.49 25.72 51.96
CA ALA A 112 8.51 26.44 52.71
C ALA A 112 8.93 27.76 52.03
N VAL A 113 9.08 27.78 50.70
CA VAL A 113 9.39 29.02 49.95
C VAL A 113 8.23 30.01 50.00
N LYS A 114 6.99 29.52 49.87
CA LYS A 114 5.79 30.37 49.99
C LYS A 114 5.72 31.04 51.36
N ASP A 115 5.96 30.30 52.43
CA ASP A 115 5.93 30.84 53.81
C ASP A 115 6.95 31.98 53.97
N VAL A 116 8.17 31.81 53.45
CA VAL A 116 9.20 32.86 53.43
C VAL A 116 8.75 34.08 52.62
N LEU A 117 8.12 33.89 51.45
CA LEU A 117 7.61 35.00 50.63
C LEU A 117 6.46 35.74 51.32
N ASP A 118 5.55 35.02 51.98
CA ASP A 118 4.46 35.61 52.74
C ASP A 118 4.99 36.46 53.91
N GLU A 119 6.06 36.02 54.58
CA GLU A 119 6.77 36.85 55.57
C GLU A 119 7.40 38.10 54.95
N GLN A 120 8.09 37.98 53.81
CA GLN A 120 8.68 39.12 53.11
C GLN A 120 7.63 40.15 52.67
N VAL A 121 6.45 39.70 52.21
CA VAL A 121 5.34 40.58 51.85
C VAL A 121 4.80 41.30 53.08
N LYS A 122 4.64 40.60 54.21
CA LYS A 122 4.23 41.23 55.47
C LYS A 122 5.23 42.30 55.91
N ASP A 123 6.52 42.03 55.82
CA ASP A 123 7.57 43.00 56.16
C ASP A 123 7.60 44.20 55.21
N LEU A 124 7.42 43.98 53.90
CA LEU A 124 7.28 45.08 52.93
C LEU A 124 6.05 45.94 53.22
N ARG A 125 4.91 45.34 53.58
CA ARG A 125 3.70 46.09 53.98
C ARG A 125 3.97 46.94 55.22
N ARG A 126 4.58 46.36 56.26
CA ARG A 126 5.01 47.09 57.47
C ARG A 126 5.93 48.26 57.13
N ARG A 127 6.91 48.06 56.24
CA ARG A 127 7.81 49.14 55.78
C ARG A 127 7.07 50.24 55.03
N LYS A 128 6.11 49.89 54.16
CA LYS A 128 5.27 50.86 53.45
C LYS A 128 4.38 51.65 54.41
N GLU A 129 3.75 50.99 55.38
CA GLU A 129 2.95 51.62 56.43
C GLU A 129 3.81 52.61 57.22
N ALA A 130 4.99 52.20 57.69
CA ALA A 130 5.92 53.09 58.39
C ALA A 130 6.40 54.28 57.53
N CYS A 131 6.59 54.08 56.21
CA CYS A 131 6.94 55.16 55.29
C CYS A 131 5.78 56.13 55.06
N GLN A 132 4.56 55.62 54.94
CA GLN A 132 3.35 56.45 54.84
C GLN A 132 3.12 57.25 56.12
N GLU A 133 3.30 56.64 57.29
CA GLU A 133 3.20 57.33 58.58
C GLU A 133 4.21 58.48 58.66
N LYS A 134 5.48 58.23 58.32
CA LYS A 134 6.51 59.28 58.22
C LYS A 134 6.12 60.40 57.24
N ARG A 135 5.62 60.06 56.05
CA ARG A 135 5.16 61.07 55.07
C ARG A 135 3.99 61.90 55.61
N MET A 136 3.06 61.29 56.33
CA MET A 136 1.93 62.00 56.95
C MET A 136 2.43 62.94 58.05
N ASP A 137 3.42 62.52 58.83
CA ASP A 137 4.01 63.37 59.88
C ASP A 137 4.86 64.50 59.30
N ASP A 138 5.64 64.25 58.24
CA ASP A 138 6.37 65.29 57.51
C ASP A 138 5.39 66.28 56.86
N ALA A 139 4.32 65.82 56.22
CA ALA A 139 3.30 66.69 55.64
C ALA A 139 2.57 67.56 56.69
N LYS A 140 2.36 67.03 57.91
CA LYS A 140 1.83 67.84 59.04
C LYS A 140 2.82 68.94 59.45
N ARG A 141 4.11 68.61 59.56
CA ARG A 141 5.16 69.59 59.89
C ARG A 141 5.27 70.66 58.81
N GLU A 142 5.28 70.28 57.54
CA GLU A 142 5.24 71.22 56.42
C GLU A 142 3.99 72.11 56.53
N LEU A 143 2.79 71.56 56.72
CA LEU A 143 1.57 72.35 56.89
C LEU A 143 1.64 73.34 58.06
N GLU A 144 2.29 72.99 59.16
CA GLU A 144 2.53 73.88 60.30
C GLU A 144 3.47 75.03 59.90
N GLU A 145 4.57 74.74 59.21
CA GLU A 145 5.48 75.75 58.66
C GLU A 145 4.78 76.69 57.67
N TRP A 146 3.98 76.13 56.75
CA TRP A 146 3.17 76.90 55.79
C TRP A 146 2.15 77.81 56.50
N LYS A 147 1.52 77.35 57.58
CA LYS A 147 0.60 78.20 58.37
C LYS A 147 1.34 79.36 59.02
N VAL A 148 2.50 79.10 59.61
CA VAL A 148 3.35 80.16 60.20
C VAL A 148 3.77 81.17 59.13
N ALA A 149 4.21 80.70 57.96
CA ALA A 149 4.57 81.56 56.84
C ALA A 149 3.38 82.38 56.30
N MET A 150 2.21 81.76 56.14
CA MET A 150 0.98 82.42 55.70
C MET A 150 0.50 83.47 56.69
N ASP A 151 0.62 83.24 58.00
CA ASP A 151 0.23 84.21 59.01
C ASP A 151 1.25 85.37 59.08
N ALA A 152 2.53 85.10 58.85
CA ALA A 152 3.55 86.14 58.67
C ALA A 152 3.30 86.98 57.40
N GLU A 153 2.98 86.35 56.27
CA GLU A 153 2.59 87.06 55.04
C GLU A 153 1.30 87.87 55.22
N LYS A 154 0.26 87.32 55.86
CA LYS A 154 -0.97 88.07 56.14
C LYS A 154 -0.71 89.31 56.98
N LYS A 155 0.19 89.23 57.96
CA LYS A 155 0.63 90.41 58.74
C LYS A 155 1.35 91.40 57.83
N ALA A 156 2.33 90.95 57.04
CA ALA A 156 3.04 91.81 56.10
C ALA A 156 2.10 92.48 55.07
N VAL A 157 1.09 91.77 54.57
CA VAL A 157 0.05 92.30 53.68
C VAL A 157 -0.86 93.29 54.41
N ALA A 158 -1.23 93.03 55.66
CA ALA A 158 -2.03 93.97 56.45
C ALA A 158 -1.27 95.28 56.70
N ASP A 159 0.02 95.18 57.06
CA ASP A 159 0.92 96.32 57.25
C ASP A 159 1.12 97.08 55.94
N ALA A 160 1.40 96.37 54.84
CA ALA A 160 1.52 96.95 53.51
C ALA A 160 0.20 97.62 53.04
N ARG A 161 -0.96 97.07 53.41
CA ARG A 161 -2.28 97.65 53.10
C ARG A 161 -2.54 98.91 53.92
N GLU A 162 -2.04 99.00 55.13
CA GLU A 162 -2.13 100.21 55.94
C GLU A 162 -1.20 101.31 55.42
N ASP A 163 0.03 100.96 55.04
CA ASP A 163 0.95 101.86 54.34
C ASP A 163 0.43 102.27 52.96
N ALA A 164 -0.22 101.37 52.23
CA ALA A 164 -0.87 101.67 50.96
C ALA A 164 -2.10 102.58 51.15
N ARG A 165 -2.84 102.47 52.27
CA ARG A 165 -3.90 103.43 52.61
C ARG A 165 -3.33 104.82 52.86
N ARG A 166 -2.21 104.93 53.57
CA ARG A 166 -1.49 106.20 53.78
C ARG A 166 -1.04 106.80 52.45
N ARG A 167 -0.31 106.03 51.64
CA ARG A 167 0.12 106.44 50.29
C ARG A 167 -1.06 106.75 49.37
N GLY A 168 -2.16 106.01 49.48
CA GLY A 168 -3.39 106.22 48.72
C GLY A 168 -4.08 107.54 49.05
N ALA A 169 -4.05 107.99 50.31
CA ALA A 169 -4.52 109.33 50.68
C ALA A 169 -3.67 110.43 50.03
N ASP A 170 -2.34 110.26 50.03
CA ASP A 170 -1.41 111.21 49.41
C ASP A 170 -1.55 111.25 47.88
N VAL A 171 -1.70 110.08 47.24
CA VAL A 171 -1.91 109.94 45.79
C VAL A 171 -3.29 110.43 45.36
N ALA A 172 -4.34 110.27 46.16
CA ALA A 172 -5.65 110.86 45.87
C ALA A 172 -5.60 112.39 45.85
N GLY A 173 -4.77 113.00 46.70
CA GLY A 173 -4.46 114.42 46.65
C GLY A 173 -3.76 114.82 45.34
N PHE A 174 -2.80 114.02 44.88
CA PHE A 174 -2.06 114.27 43.63
C PHE A 174 -2.88 113.99 42.35
N ASN A 175 -3.65 112.90 42.31
CA ASN A 175 -4.43 112.50 41.15
C ASN A 175 -5.59 113.44 40.86
N ASN A 176 -6.20 114.08 41.87
CA ASN A 176 -7.18 115.14 41.62
C ASN A 176 -6.60 116.33 40.83
N VAL A 177 -5.30 116.60 40.97
CA VAL A 177 -4.58 117.62 40.19
C VAL A 177 -4.23 117.08 38.80
N PHE A 178 -3.89 115.79 38.68
CA PHE A 178 -3.49 115.16 37.43
C PHE A 178 -4.66 114.82 36.49
N ASP A 179 -5.81 114.39 37.00
CA ASP A 179 -7.01 114.04 36.22
C ASP A 179 -7.61 115.26 35.51
N ARG A 180 -7.54 116.44 36.14
CA ARG A 180 -7.88 117.71 35.47
C ARG A 180 -6.99 117.97 34.24
N ARG A 181 -5.76 117.46 34.23
CA ARG A 181 -4.80 117.58 33.12
C ARG A 181 -5.03 116.52 32.05
N ARG A 182 -5.34 115.28 32.44
CA ARG A 182 -5.62 114.15 31.53
C ARG A 182 -6.92 114.31 30.75
N ALA A 183 -7.97 114.89 31.38
CA ALA A 183 -9.23 115.15 30.70
C ALA A 183 -9.08 116.02 29.44
N LYS A 184 -8.11 116.96 29.44
CA LYS A 184 -7.78 117.77 28.26
C LYS A 184 -7.17 116.93 27.13
N VAL A 185 -6.19 116.07 27.45
CA VAL A 185 -5.47 115.27 26.44
C VAL A 185 -6.36 114.22 25.79
N LYS A 186 -7.27 113.58 26.56
CA LYS A 186 -8.17 112.55 26.04
C LYS A 186 -9.15 113.09 24.98
N ALA A 187 -9.58 114.34 25.11
CA ALA A 187 -10.43 114.99 24.11
C ALA A 187 -9.70 115.16 22.77
N GLU A 188 -8.39 115.43 22.80
CA GLU A 188 -7.58 115.64 21.60
C GLU A 188 -7.27 114.33 20.87
N THR A 189 -7.02 113.23 21.58
CA THR A 189 -6.74 111.91 20.97
C THR A 189 -7.98 111.27 20.34
N MET A 190 -9.15 111.42 20.96
CA MET A 190 -10.39 110.81 20.45
C MET A 190 -10.84 111.40 19.10
N ALA A 191 -10.47 112.64 18.82
CA ALA A 191 -10.67 113.26 17.51
C ALA A 191 -9.75 112.66 16.42
N HIS A 192 -8.57 112.16 16.79
CA HIS A 192 -7.62 111.56 15.86
C HIS A 192 -8.03 110.12 15.49
N ASP A 193 -8.44 109.31 16.45
CA ASP A 193 -8.79 107.89 16.21
C ASP A 193 -10.02 107.70 15.30
N LEU A 194 -10.99 108.63 15.36
CA LEU A 194 -12.15 108.61 14.46
C LEU A 194 -11.76 108.72 12.97
N THR A 195 -10.66 109.41 12.66
CA THR A 195 -10.19 109.55 11.28
C THR A 195 -9.52 108.28 10.74
N LEU A 196 -8.96 107.43 11.62
CA LEU A 196 -8.29 106.20 11.22
C LEU A 196 -9.28 105.06 10.94
N LEU A 197 -10.40 105.01 11.67
CA LEU A 197 -11.44 104.00 11.51
C LEU A 197 -12.15 104.09 10.15
N ASP A 198 -12.38 105.32 9.65
CA ASP A 198 -12.97 105.57 8.33
C ASP A 198 -12.09 105.08 7.17
N TYR A 199 -10.77 104.97 7.39
CA TYR A 199 -9.83 104.44 6.39
C TYR A 199 -9.89 102.91 6.30
N ALA A 200 -9.95 102.21 7.43
CA ALA A 200 -9.96 100.74 7.48
C ALA A 200 -11.21 100.12 6.83
N LEU A 201 -12.39 100.71 7.03
CA LEU A 201 -13.66 100.25 6.44
C LEU A 201 -13.70 100.34 4.90
N ARG A 202 -12.81 101.12 4.28
CA ARG A 202 -12.70 101.19 2.81
C ARG A 202 -11.87 100.05 2.22
N CYS A 203 -10.93 99.49 2.98
CA CYS A 203 -10.07 98.40 2.53
C CYS A 203 -10.80 97.06 2.52
N GLU A 204 -11.60 96.73 3.53
CA GLU A 204 -12.33 95.45 3.61
C GLU A 204 -13.32 95.26 2.45
N LYS A 205 -13.99 96.33 1.99
CA LYS A 205 -14.89 96.27 0.83
C LYS A 205 -14.22 95.89 -0.49
N ALA A 206 -12.88 95.93 -0.58
CA ALA A 206 -12.13 95.61 -1.79
C ALA A 206 -11.69 94.13 -1.87
N ASP A 207 -11.67 93.41 -0.74
CA ASP A 207 -11.22 92.02 -0.70
C ASP A 207 -12.37 91.00 -0.84
N ASP A 208 -13.57 91.33 -0.38
CA ASP A 208 -14.78 90.48 -0.55
C ASP A 208 -15.14 90.20 -2.02
N ALA A 209 -14.71 91.05 -2.96
CA ALA A 209 -14.95 90.88 -4.40
C ALA A 209 -14.05 89.82 -5.08
N LYS A 210 -12.99 89.33 -4.42
CA LYS A 210 -12.01 88.40 -5.04
C LYS A 210 -12.35 86.93 -4.81
N ASP A 211 -13.11 86.61 -3.77
CA ASP A 211 -13.39 85.22 -3.39
C ASP A 211 -14.58 84.59 -4.12
N GLU A 212 -15.49 85.40 -4.71
CA GLU A 212 -16.58 84.90 -5.56
C GLU A 212 -16.10 84.28 -6.89
N ALA A 213 -14.91 84.64 -7.38
CA ALA A 213 -14.39 84.18 -8.68
C ALA A 213 -13.85 82.73 -8.68
N LYS A 214 -13.47 82.17 -7.52
CA LYS A 214 -12.87 80.82 -7.44
C LYS A 214 -13.90 79.68 -7.47
N VAL A 215 -15.13 79.95 -7.01
CA VAL A 215 -16.21 78.94 -6.91
C VAL A 215 -16.81 78.57 -8.28
N ALA A 216 -16.63 79.41 -9.31
CA ALA A 216 -17.12 79.15 -10.66
C ALA A 216 -16.28 78.11 -11.45
N HIS A 217 -14.98 77.98 -11.16
CA HIS A 217 -14.04 77.15 -11.94
C HIS A 217 -14.19 75.64 -11.64
N GLU A 218 -14.70 75.26 -10.46
CA GLU A 218 -14.82 73.85 -10.06
C GLU A 218 -16.06 73.15 -10.66
N LYS A 219 -17.10 73.90 -11.05
CA LYS A 219 -18.29 73.35 -11.71
C LYS A 219 -18.06 72.88 -13.15
N GLU A 220 -17.00 73.33 -13.80
CA GLU A 220 -16.71 73.02 -15.22
C GLU A 220 -16.02 71.65 -15.42
N MET A 221 -15.33 71.14 -14.39
CA MET A 221 -14.57 69.88 -14.47
C MET A 221 -15.43 68.61 -14.27
N ALA A 222 -16.58 68.72 -13.61
CA ALA A 222 -17.49 67.60 -13.37
C ALA A 222 -18.30 67.19 -14.64
N LEU A 223 -18.46 68.09 -15.62
CA LEU A 223 -19.16 67.81 -16.89
C LEU A 223 -18.30 67.04 -17.90
N ARG A 224 -16.96 67.07 -17.78
CA ARG A 224 -16.03 66.40 -18.72
C ARG A 224 -15.88 64.88 -18.51
N TYR A 225 -16.23 64.36 -17.34
CA TYR A 225 -16.15 62.92 -17.03
C TYR A 225 -17.41 62.12 -17.41
N LYS A 226 -18.53 62.80 -17.67
CA LYS A 226 -19.79 62.16 -18.11
C LYS A 226 -19.82 61.90 -19.63
N SER A 227 -19.08 62.67 -20.42
CA SER A 227 -18.98 62.51 -21.89
C SER A 227 -18.01 61.40 -22.34
N TYR A 228 -17.29 60.75 -21.41
CA TYR A 228 -16.27 59.73 -21.72
C TYR A 228 -16.78 58.28 -21.55
N LEU A 229 -17.98 58.08 -21.00
CA LEU A 229 -18.58 56.76 -20.74
C LEU A 229 -19.72 56.38 -21.70
N ASP A 230 -20.38 57.35 -22.35
CA ASP A 230 -21.42 57.10 -23.38
C ASP A 230 -20.86 56.65 -24.76
N GLY A 231 -19.53 56.61 -24.92
CA GLY A 231 -18.85 56.29 -26.19
C GLY A 231 -18.44 54.83 -26.40
N PHE A 232 -18.44 53.98 -25.36
CA PHE A 232 -17.96 52.58 -25.44
C PHE A 232 -19.06 51.54 -25.62
N GLU A 233 -20.34 51.88 -25.39
CA GLU A 233 -21.47 50.94 -25.57
C GLU A 233 -21.94 50.83 -27.02
N LYS A 234 -21.68 51.81 -27.88
CA LYS A 234 -22.12 51.81 -29.30
C LYS A 234 -21.16 51.11 -30.28
N VAL A 235 -20.01 50.60 -29.80
CA VAL A 235 -19.01 49.89 -30.62
C VAL A 235 -19.12 48.36 -30.50
N LYS A 236 -19.80 47.83 -29.48
CA LYS A 236 -19.94 46.37 -29.27
C LYS A 236 -21.06 45.70 -30.07
N GLU A 237 -22.11 46.43 -30.45
CA GLU A 237 -23.26 45.84 -31.17
C GLU A 237 -23.03 45.66 -32.69
N VAL A 238 -21.95 46.21 -33.26
CA VAL A 238 -21.65 46.13 -34.71
C VAL A 238 -20.71 44.95 -35.06
N ASP A 239 -19.91 44.44 -34.12
CA ASP A 239 -18.97 43.33 -34.37
C ASP A 239 -19.61 41.92 -34.20
N GLU A 240 -20.73 41.79 -33.47
CA GLU A 240 -21.42 40.49 -33.31
C GLU A 240 -22.30 40.09 -34.51
N ALA A 241 -22.74 41.06 -35.32
CA ALA A 241 -23.52 40.78 -36.53
C ALA A 241 -22.65 40.30 -37.71
N ARG A 242 -21.36 40.69 -37.77
CA ARG A 242 -20.45 40.33 -38.86
C ARG A 242 -19.89 38.90 -38.73
N VAL A 243 -19.67 38.42 -37.51
CA VAL A 243 -19.19 37.06 -37.22
C VAL A 243 -20.25 35.98 -37.52
N ASN A 244 -21.53 36.32 -37.40
CA ASN A 244 -22.63 35.38 -37.66
C ASN A 244 -22.95 35.19 -39.16
N ALA A 245 -22.59 36.15 -40.02
CA ALA A 245 -22.79 36.03 -41.47
C ALA A 245 -21.77 35.08 -42.15
N ASP A 246 -20.51 35.06 -41.68
CA ASP A 246 -19.46 34.21 -42.25
C ASP A 246 -19.62 32.72 -41.88
N ARG A 247 -20.26 32.41 -40.74
CA ARG A 247 -20.58 31.02 -40.34
C ARG A 247 -21.58 30.33 -41.27
N LEU A 248 -22.58 31.07 -41.74
CA LEU A 248 -23.67 30.51 -42.55
C LEU A 248 -23.20 30.07 -43.94
N VAL A 249 -22.19 30.74 -44.51
CA VAL A 249 -21.62 30.42 -45.83
C VAL A 249 -20.80 29.13 -45.80
N ILE A 250 -20.09 28.86 -44.70
CA ILE A 250 -19.28 27.63 -44.54
C ILE A 250 -20.18 26.42 -44.29
N GLU A 251 -21.28 26.59 -43.55
CA GLU A 251 -22.22 25.52 -43.23
C GLU A 251 -22.93 24.98 -44.49
N ASN A 252 -23.40 25.86 -45.38
CA ASN A 252 -24.08 25.46 -46.62
C ASN A 252 -23.17 24.66 -47.58
N ARG A 253 -21.87 25.00 -47.67
CA ARG A 253 -20.91 24.27 -48.52
C ARG A 253 -20.64 22.84 -48.05
N ILE A 254 -20.73 22.57 -46.74
CA ILE A 254 -20.54 21.24 -46.16
C ILE A 254 -21.76 20.35 -46.44
N TRP A 255 -22.97 20.90 -46.37
CA TRP A 255 -24.20 20.17 -46.67
C TRP A 255 -24.29 19.77 -48.15
N GLU A 256 -23.91 20.65 -49.08
CA GLU A 256 -23.90 20.33 -50.51
C GLU A 256 -22.91 19.21 -50.88
N ALA A 257 -21.74 19.14 -50.22
CA ALA A 257 -20.78 18.06 -50.43
C ALA A 257 -21.29 16.70 -49.94
N LYS A 258 -21.98 16.67 -48.79
CA LYS A 258 -22.59 15.44 -48.25
C LYS A 258 -23.73 14.93 -49.14
N ASP A 259 -24.58 15.83 -49.64
CA ASP A 259 -25.70 15.46 -50.53
C ASP A 259 -25.20 14.86 -51.85
N LYS A 260 -24.09 15.37 -52.40
CA LYS A 260 -23.48 14.81 -53.61
C LYS A 260 -22.92 13.41 -53.38
N GLU A 261 -22.18 13.20 -52.29
CA GLU A 261 -21.63 11.89 -51.94
C GLU A 261 -22.73 10.83 -51.72
N GLN A 262 -23.86 11.24 -51.14
CA GLN A 262 -25.00 10.36 -50.93
C GLN A 262 -25.70 9.96 -52.24
N ARG A 263 -25.78 10.86 -53.22
CA ARG A 263 -26.33 10.56 -54.56
C ARG A 263 -25.46 9.57 -55.32
N ASP A 264 -24.14 9.77 -55.34
CA ASP A 264 -23.19 8.87 -56.01
C ASP A 264 -23.26 7.44 -55.43
N GLN A 265 -23.44 7.30 -54.11
CA GLN A 265 -23.64 5.99 -53.46
C GLN A 265 -24.96 5.30 -53.87
N ILE A 266 -26.04 6.08 -54.03
CA ILE A 266 -27.34 5.54 -54.46
C ILE A 266 -27.25 5.08 -55.92
N GLU A 267 -26.63 5.85 -56.80
CA GLU A 267 -26.44 5.48 -58.21
C GLU A 267 -25.58 4.22 -58.36
N ALA A 268 -24.48 4.10 -57.61
CA ALA A 268 -23.65 2.90 -57.59
C ALA A 268 -24.42 1.65 -57.10
N ARG A 269 -25.32 1.81 -56.11
CA ARG A 269 -26.19 0.71 -55.66
C ARG A 269 -27.19 0.29 -56.73
N LEU A 270 -27.82 1.23 -57.42
CA LEU A 270 -28.77 0.92 -58.49
C LEU A 270 -28.08 0.20 -59.65
N TYR A 271 -26.88 0.62 -60.02
CA TYR A 271 -26.08 -0.05 -61.06
C TYR A 271 -25.73 -1.50 -60.67
N LEU A 272 -25.31 -1.74 -59.42
CA LEU A 272 -25.02 -3.08 -58.92
C LEU A 272 -26.29 -3.96 -58.92
N MET A 273 -27.42 -3.42 -58.49
CA MET A 273 -28.69 -4.16 -58.46
C MET A 273 -29.11 -4.62 -59.86
N ALA A 274 -28.94 -3.77 -60.88
CA ALA A 274 -29.22 -4.13 -62.26
C ALA A 274 -28.34 -5.30 -62.77
N GLN A 275 -27.05 -5.32 -62.41
CA GLN A 275 -26.17 -6.46 -62.74
C GLN A 275 -26.59 -7.76 -62.03
N VAL A 276 -26.95 -7.67 -60.75
CA VAL A 276 -27.40 -8.84 -59.97
C VAL A 276 -28.67 -9.44 -60.58
N ASP A 277 -29.64 -8.61 -60.96
CA ASP A 277 -30.88 -9.08 -61.57
C ASP A 277 -30.65 -9.73 -62.94
N LEU A 278 -29.71 -9.19 -63.75
CA LEU A 278 -29.33 -9.82 -65.01
C LEU A 278 -28.71 -11.20 -64.80
N GLY A 279 -27.78 -11.33 -63.84
CA GLY A 279 -27.18 -12.63 -63.50
C GLY A 279 -28.20 -13.64 -62.96
N ARG A 280 -29.18 -13.17 -62.18
CA ARG A 280 -30.23 -14.04 -61.62
C ARG A 280 -31.14 -14.61 -62.72
N LYS A 281 -31.46 -13.82 -63.74
CA LYS A 281 -32.22 -14.29 -64.90
C LYS A 281 -31.47 -15.37 -65.69
N GLN A 282 -30.16 -15.22 -65.88
CA GLN A 282 -29.33 -16.24 -66.55
C GLN A 282 -29.28 -17.55 -65.74
N GLN A 283 -29.05 -17.47 -64.42
CA GLN A 283 -29.05 -18.66 -63.56
C GLN A 283 -30.37 -19.45 -63.60
N MET A 284 -31.51 -18.76 -63.70
CA MET A 284 -32.80 -19.45 -63.82
C MET A 284 -32.94 -20.19 -65.15
N ALA A 285 -32.43 -19.63 -66.25
CA ALA A 285 -32.43 -20.28 -67.55
C ALA A 285 -31.55 -21.54 -67.55
N ASP A 286 -30.33 -21.45 -67.01
CA ASP A 286 -29.40 -22.58 -66.94
C ASP A 286 -29.95 -23.72 -66.07
N LYS A 287 -30.60 -23.39 -64.94
CA LYS A 287 -31.26 -24.39 -64.08
C LYS A 287 -32.39 -25.12 -64.79
N ALA A 288 -33.18 -24.43 -65.60
CA ALA A 288 -34.27 -25.05 -66.34
C ALA A 288 -33.74 -26.06 -67.37
N GLN A 289 -32.65 -25.72 -68.06
CA GLN A 289 -32.02 -26.61 -69.03
C GLN A 289 -31.40 -27.85 -68.35
N ALA A 290 -30.69 -27.65 -67.23
CA ALA A 290 -30.11 -28.74 -66.46
C ALA A 290 -31.16 -29.77 -66.00
N ALA A 291 -32.35 -29.32 -65.57
CA ALA A 291 -33.42 -30.21 -65.11
C ALA A 291 -33.96 -31.14 -66.23
N ILE A 292 -33.95 -30.69 -67.49
CA ILE A 292 -34.40 -31.50 -68.63
C ILE A 292 -33.39 -32.62 -68.90
N GLU A 293 -32.09 -32.30 -68.88
CA GLU A 293 -31.00 -33.27 -69.09
C GLU A 293 -30.95 -34.30 -67.95
N GLU A 294 -31.16 -33.86 -66.71
CA GLU A 294 -31.23 -34.72 -65.53
C GLU A 294 -32.31 -35.80 -65.69
N ARG A 295 -33.51 -35.42 -66.14
CA ARG A 295 -34.64 -36.35 -66.28
C ARG A 295 -34.41 -37.43 -67.34
N ALA A 296 -33.72 -37.10 -68.43
CA ALA A 296 -33.37 -38.07 -69.47
C ALA A 296 -32.29 -39.05 -68.97
N ALA A 297 -31.31 -38.56 -68.23
CA ALA A 297 -30.28 -39.40 -67.61
C ALA A 297 -30.88 -40.42 -66.63
N TYR A 298 -31.81 -40.00 -65.77
CA TYR A 298 -32.45 -40.91 -64.80
C TYR A 298 -33.23 -42.06 -65.45
N GLY A 299 -33.86 -41.82 -66.61
CA GLY A 299 -34.62 -42.87 -67.31
C GLY A 299 -33.73 -44.02 -67.81
N ALA A 300 -32.57 -43.70 -68.38
CA ALA A 300 -31.60 -44.69 -68.84
C ALA A 300 -30.96 -45.43 -67.66
N GLU A 301 -30.72 -44.73 -66.56
CA GLU A 301 -30.15 -45.29 -65.34
C GLU A 301 -31.05 -46.37 -64.72
N ILE A 302 -32.38 -46.14 -64.66
CA ILE A 302 -33.33 -47.10 -64.08
C ILE A 302 -33.35 -48.44 -64.84
N GLN A 303 -33.23 -48.43 -66.18
CA GLN A 303 -33.19 -49.65 -66.97
C GLN A 303 -31.89 -50.41 -66.76
N ALA A 304 -30.75 -49.71 -66.77
CA ALA A 304 -29.46 -50.31 -66.44
C ALA A 304 -29.47 -50.94 -65.03
N ILE A 305 -30.14 -50.30 -64.05
CA ILE A 305 -30.30 -50.84 -62.70
C ILE A 305 -31.06 -52.18 -62.70
N ARG A 306 -32.11 -52.34 -63.52
CA ARG A 306 -32.90 -53.60 -63.54
C ARG A 306 -32.11 -54.77 -64.11
N ASP A 307 -31.44 -54.58 -65.23
CA ASP A 307 -30.61 -55.64 -65.84
C ASP A 307 -29.45 -56.01 -64.93
N GLN A 308 -28.85 -55.02 -64.27
CA GLN A 308 -27.86 -55.25 -63.22
C GLN A 308 -28.44 -56.05 -62.04
N GLN A 309 -29.68 -55.80 -61.61
CA GLN A 309 -30.32 -56.55 -60.52
C GLN A 309 -30.54 -58.02 -60.86
N GLU A 310 -30.94 -58.36 -62.08
CA GLU A 310 -31.13 -59.77 -62.47
C GLU A 310 -29.81 -60.54 -62.58
N ALA A 311 -28.78 -59.91 -63.16
CA ALA A 311 -27.43 -60.46 -63.16
C ALA A 311 -26.90 -60.63 -61.72
N ALA A 312 -27.13 -59.62 -60.87
CA ALA A 312 -26.77 -59.67 -59.46
C ALA A 312 -27.46 -60.81 -58.72
N ASN A 313 -28.74 -61.08 -58.99
CA ASN A 313 -29.47 -62.17 -58.32
C ASN A 313 -28.90 -63.56 -58.66
N ARG A 314 -28.57 -63.82 -59.94
CA ARG A 314 -27.95 -65.10 -60.35
C ARG A 314 -26.56 -65.28 -59.75
N ASP A 315 -25.80 -64.20 -59.69
CA ASP A 315 -24.50 -64.20 -59.01
C ASP A 315 -24.67 -64.38 -57.51
N GLU A 316 -25.70 -63.80 -56.88
CA GLU A 316 -26.01 -64.00 -55.46
C GLU A 316 -26.38 -65.45 -55.14
N ASP A 317 -27.10 -66.16 -56.00
CA ASP A 317 -27.41 -67.58 -55.78
C ASP A 317 -26.16 -68.46 -55.88
N ARG A 318 -25.30 -68.23 -56.89
CA ARG A 318 -24.00 -68.93 -56.99
C ARG A 318 -23.11 -68.62 -55.80
N LYS A 319 -23.08 -67.35 -55.38
CA LYS A 319 -22.39 -66.93 -54.15
C LYS A 319 -23.01 -67.62 -52.94
N ARG A 320 -24.33 -67.77 -52.85
CA ARG A 320 -25.03 -68.42 -51.73
C ARG A 320 -24.61 -69.89 -51.59
N ASP A 321 -24.51 -70.62 -52.69
CA ASP A 321 -24.08 -72.03 -52.66
C ASP A 321 -22.61 -72.18 -52.30
N LEU A 322 -21.76 -71.33 -52.87
CA LEU A 322 -20.34 -71.26 -52.49
C LEU A 322 -20.19 -70.87 -51.02
N ARG A 323 -20.98 -69.89 -50.54
CA ARG A 323 -21.05 -69.48 -49.13
C ARG A 323 -21.50 -70.64 -48.25
N LEU A 324 -22.47 -71.46 -48.67
CA LEU A 324 -22.95 -72.59 -47.89
C LEU A 324 -21.90 -73.71 -47.78
N ARG A 325 -21.21 -74.03 -48.88
CA ARG A 325 -20.10 -75.00 -48.87
C ARG A 325 -18.93 -74.50 -48.03
N ALA A 326 -18.55 -73.24 -48.22
CA ALA A 326 -17.55 -72.58 -47.39
C ALA A 326 -17.97 -72.55 -45.91
N ALA A 327 -19.23 -72.29 -45.60
CA ALA A 327 -19.74 -72.29 -44.23
C ALA A 327 -19.67 -73.67 -43.58
N ARG A 328 -19.95 -74.75 -44.31
CA ARG A 328 -19.81 -76.13 -43.81
C ARG A 328 -18.34 -76.51 -43.59
N ALA A 329 -17.46 -76.19 -44.54
CA ALA A 329 -16.01 -76.42 -44.39
C ALA A 329 -15.45 -75.60 -43.21
N ASN A 330 -15.85 -74.34 -43.10
CA ASN A 330 -15.51 -73.48 -41.96
C ASN A 330 -16.07 -74.05 -40.66
N GLN A 331 -17.30 -74.58 -40.62
CA GLN A 331 -17.86 -75.16 -39.41
C GLN A 331 -17.07 -76.41 -38.96
N ALA A 332 -16.65 -77.26 -39.90
CA ALA A 332 -15.81 -78.41 -39.59
C ALA A 332 -14.42 -77.98 -39.09
N GLY A 333 -13.80 -77.00 -39.76
CA GLY A 333 -12.53 -76.40 -39.34
C GLY A 333 -12.64 -75.74 -37.97
N VAL A 334 -13.69 -74.97 -37.72
CA VAL A 334 -13.97 -74.32 -36.42
C VAL A 334 -14.14 -75.36 -35.33
N ARG A 335 -14.80 -76.50 -35.57
CA ARG A 335 -14.91 -77.57 -34.56
C ARG A 335 -13.57 -78.21 -34.23
N GLN A 336 -12.75 -78.51 -35.24
CA GLN A 336 -11.40 -79.04 -35.01
C GLN A 336 -10.51 -78.02 -34.29
N LEU A 337 -10.58 -76.76 -34.69
CA LEU A 337 -9.91 -75.66 -34.00
C LEU A 337 -10.43 -75.48 -32.58
N MET A 338 -11.72 -75.65 -32.30
CA MET A 338 -12.29 -75.58 -30.96
C MET A 338 -11.73 -76.67 -30.06
N VAL A 339 -11.61 -77.91 -30.54
CA VAL A 339 -11.03 -79.02 -29.77
C VAL A 339 -9.53 -78.81 -29.55
N SER A 340 -8.79 -78.45 -30.60
CA SER A 340 -7.37 -78.15 -30.50
C SER A 340 -7.11 -76.96 -29.56
N ASN A 341 -7.89 -75.89 -29.67
CA ASN A 341 -7.83 -74.74 -28.78
C ASN A 341 -8.25 -75.09 -27.35
N ALA A 342 -9.23 -75.97 -27.14
CA ALA A 342 -9.60 -76.39 -25.79
C ALA A 342 -8.44 -77.14 -25.11
N LYS A 343 -7.76 -78.03 -25.84
CA LYS A 343 -6.57 -78.72 -25.36
C LYS A 343 -5.41 -77.76 -25.12
N ALA A 344 -5.10 -76.90 -26.09
CA ALA A 344 -4.05 -75.89 -25.97
C ALA A 344 -4.33 -74.92 -24.81
N ARG A 345 -5.58 -74.53 -24.58
CA ARG A 345 -5.99 -73.71 -23.42
C ARG A 345 -5.82 -74.45 -22.11
N ALA A 346 -6.10 -75.76 -22.06
CA ALA A 346 -5.89 -76.55 -20.84
C ALA A 346 -4.40 -76.68 -20.52
N GLU A 347 -3.57 -76.96 -21.53
CA GLU A 347 -2.11 -77.02 -21.39
C GLU A 347 -1.53 -75.65 -21.02
N ALA A 348 -2.00 -74.56 -21.65
CA ALA A 348 -1.62 -73.20 -21.30
C ALA A 348 -1.99 -72.85 -19.85
N LYS A 349 -3.22 -73.16 -19.41
CA LYS A 349 -3.64 -72.96 -18.02
C LYS A 349 -2.79 -73.76 -17.02
N GLN A 350 -2.40 -74.98 -17.39
CA GLN A 350 -1.53 -75.80 -16.55
C GLN A 350 -0.11 -75.22 -16.49
N ALA A 351 0.42 -74.75 -17.61
CA ALA A 351 1.71 -74.07 -17.66
C ALA A 351 1.69 -72.77 -16.83
N GLU A 352 0.67 -71.93 -17.01
CA GLU A 352 0.43 -70.72 -16.22
C GLU A 352 0.34 -71.03 -14.73
N TYR A 353 -0.36 -72.10 -14.33
CA TYR A 353 -0.45 -72.50 -12.93
C TYR A 353 0.91 -72.94 -12.35
N LEU A 354 1.68 -73.73 -13.10
CA LEU A 354 3.00 -74.19 -12.67
C LEU A 354 4.00 -73.02 -12.60
N GLU A 355 3.94 -72.10 -13.55
CA GLU A 355 4.73 -70.88 -13.57
C GLU A 355 4.37 -69.99 -12.38
N ALA A 356 3.08 -69.71 -12.15
CA ALA A 356 2.61 -68.96 -10.98
C ALA A 356 3.09 -69.60 -9.68
N ARG A 357 2.99 -70.92 -9.53
CA ARG A 357 3.46 -71.62 -8.33
C ARG A 357 4.98 -71.54 -8.16
N LEU A 358 5.73 -71.58 -9.25
CA LEU A 358 7.19 -71.39 -9.22
C LEU A 358 7.52 -69.96 -8.80
N MET A 359 6.83 -68.97 -9.38
CA MET A 359 6.97 -67.56 -9.04
C MET A 359 6.65 -67.32 -7.57
N ASP A 360 5.51 -67.82 -7.06
CA ASP A 360 5.14 -67.73 -5.64
C ASP A 360 6.24 -68.28 -4.72
N LYS A 361 6.83 -69.42 -5.09
CA LYS A 361 7.91 -70.03 -4.31
C LYS A 361 9.18 -69.16 -4.33
N VAL A 362 9.52 -68.60 -5.48
CA VAL A 362 10.67 -67.70 -5.63
C VAL A 362 10.43 -66.39 -4.87
N GLU A 363 9.23 -65.82 -4.97
CA GLU A 363 8.82 -64.62 -4.23
C GLU A 363 8.82 -64.86 -2.73
N MET A 364 8.32 -65.99 -2.25
CA MET A 364 8.40 -66.35 -0.83
C MET A 364 9.84 -66.48 -0.35
N ALA A 365 10.72 -67.11 -1.14
CA ALA A 365 12.14 -67.20 -0.81
C ALA A 365 12.82 -65.83 -0.82
N HIS A 366 12.46 -64.98 -1.79
CA HIS A 366 12.92 -63.60 -1.89
C HIS A 366 12.47 -62.78 -0.69
N ALA A 367 11.18 -62.78 -0.36
CA ALA A 367 10.60 -62.09 0.77
C ALA A 367 11.22 -62.54 2.10
N LYS A 368 11.42 -63.84 2.30
CA LYS A 368 12.11 -64.37 3.49
C LYS A 368 13.54 -63.84 3.58
N SER A 369 14.24 -63.76 2.46
CA SER A 369 15.58 -63.21 2.42
C SER A 369 15.62 -61.70 2.66
N VAL A 370 14.69 -60.93 2.06
CA VAL A 370 14.55 -59.49 2.30
C VAL A 370 14.24 -59.21 3.77
N ALA A 371 13.38 -60.01 4.39
CA ALA A 371 13.06 -59.90 5.82
C ALA A 371 14.25 -60.19 6.73
N ASN A 372 15.12 -61.14 6.35
CA ASN A 372 16.31 -61.50 7.12
C ASN A 372 17.48 -60.51 6.93
N GLU A 373 17.61 -59.94 5.73
CA GLU A 373 18.76 -59.10 5.35
C GLU A 373 18.49 -57.59 5.48
N GLY A 374 17.22 -57.17 5.44
CA GLY A 374 16.81 -55.77 5.48
C GLY A 374 16.21 -55.31 6.80
N GLY A 375 16.04 -53.98 6.93
CA GLY A 375 15.60 -53.33 8.17
C GLY A 375 16.76 -52.97 9.09
N ILE A 376 17.97 -52.87 8.53
CA ILE A 376 19.18 -52.53 9.29
C ILE A 376 19.52 -51.08 8.98
N VAL A 377 19.39 -50.22 9.99
CA VAL A 377 19.81 -48.83 9.89
C VAL A 377 21.34 -48.77 9.84
N ASN A 378 21.89 -48.32 8.72
CA ASN A 378 23.32 -48.02 8.64
C ASN A 378 23.55 -46.56 9.03
N THR A 379 24.06 -46.33 10.25
CA THR A 379 24.41 -44.99 10.74
C THR A 379 25.85 -44.60 10.41
N HIS A 380 26.68 -45.56 9.98
CA HIS A 380 28.10 -45.37 9.74
C HIS A 380 28.43 -45.54 8.26
N HIS A 381 28.70 -44.41 7.60
CA HIS A 381 29.12 -44.35 6.19
C HIS A 381 30.56 -43.85 6.11
N PRO A 382 31.56 -44.72 6.33
CA PRO A 382 32.95 -44.31 6.26
C PRO A 382 33.28 -43.96 4.81
N LEU A 383 33.97 -42.83 4.61
CA LEU A 383 34.53 -42.47 3.32
C LEU A 383 35.48 -43.59 2.87
N GLN A 384 35.26 -44.13 1.67
CA GLN A 384 36.19 -45.10 1.13
C GLN A 384 37.53 -44.39 0.83
N SER A 385 38.59 -44.82 1.52
CA SER A 385 39.96 -44.40 1.24
C SER A 385 40.35 -44.92 -0.14
N THR A 386 40.25 -44.06 -1.16
CA THR A 386 40.87 -44.32 -2.46
C THR A 386 42.38 -44.14 -2.30
N LYS A 387 43.13 -45.24 -2.18
CA LYS A 387 44.58 -45.19 -2.34
C LYS A 387 44.86 -44.99 -3.82
N TRP A 388 45.09 -43.74 -4.22
CA TRP A 388 45.39 -43.38 -5.62
C TRP A 388 46.81 -43.81 -6.07
N TYR A 389 47.64 -44.35 -5.18
CA TYR A 389 49.01 -44.78 -5.49
C TYR A 389 49.45 -45.97 -4.61
N THR A 390 49.23 -47.19 -5.13
CA THR A 390 49.96 -48.45 -4.88
C THR A 390 49.53 -49.41 -5.97
#